data_AF-A0A0F8Y882-F1
#
_entry.id   AF-A0A0F8Y882-F1
#
_cell.length_a   1.000
_cell.length_b   1.000
_cell.length_c   1.000
_cell.angle_alpha   90.00
_cell.angle_beta   90.00
_cell.angle_gamma   90.00
#
_symmetry.space_group_name_H-M   'P 1'
#
loop_
_entity.id
_entity.type
_entity.pdbx_description
1 polymer ?
#
loop_
_entity_poly.entity_id
_entity_poly.type
_entity_poly.pdbx_seq_one_letter_code
_entity_poly.pdbx_strand_id
1 'polypeptide(L)'
;QDDAELLAYTIVPAEDTPADTGPICITQRDVAALLQAKGVIFSALQIVLARAGRQMTDVRRFFLAGGFARHIDLDNAVAMGLLPDVDRSRYSFIGNGSLGGAVLAVIDSEVRAGLDRLAAAPEVIELNLDPGFMEAYTMAMFLPNGDPTLFPSVEVR
;
A
#
# COMPACT_ATOMS: atom_id res chain seq x y z
N GLN A 1 -13.33 -13.16 28.02
CA GLN A 1 -12.71 -11.95 28.58
C GLN A 1 -12.25 -11.16 27.38
N ASP A 2 -12.94 -10.06 27.06
CA ASP A 2 -12.43 -8.92 26.28
C ASP A 2 -13.61 -8.00 25.97
N ASP A 3 -14.13 -7.40 27.03
CA ASP A 3 -14.98 -6.20 26.96
C ASP A 3 -14.14 -5.02 27.46
N ALA A 4 -12.86 -4.99 27.04
CA ALA A 4 -12.02 -3.82 27.22
C ALA A 4 -12.56 -2.75 26.28
N GLU A 5 -12.95 -1.59 26.82
CA GLU A 5 -13.40 -0.44 26.04
C GLU A 5 -12.41 -0.20 24.90
N LEU A 6 -12.89 -0.43 23.68
CA LEU A 6 -12.05 -0.31 22.50
C LEU A 6 -11.85 1.17 22.23
N LEU A 7 -10.59 1.63 22.28
CA LEU A 7 -10.29 3.04 22.05
C LEU A 7 -10.78 3.44 20.66
N ALA A 8 -11.44 4.59 20.58
CA ALA A 8 -11.92 5.15 19.33
C ALA A 8 -11.72 6.67 19.31
N TYR A 9 -11.43 7.20 18.13
CA TYR A 9 -11.32 8.63 17.85
C TYR A 9 -12.50 9.04 16.96
N THR A 10 -13.32 9.97 17.45
CA THR A 10 -14.45 10.52 16.68
C THR A 10 -13.95 11.55 15.68
N ILE A 11 -14.16 11.28 14.38
CA ILE A 11 -13.86 12.23 13.31
C ILE A 11 -15.03 13.18 13.09
N VAL A 12 -16.24 12.65 13.08
CA VAL A 12 -17.47 13.44 12.90
C VAL A 12 -18.39 13.12 14.07
N PRO A 13 -18.73 14.12 14.91
CA PRO A 13 -19.63 13.90 16.03
C PRO A 13 -21.06 13.66 15.51
N ALA A 14 -21.91 13.04 16.33
CA ALA A 14 -23.21 12.56 15.88
C ALA A 14 -24.18 13.71 15.49
N GLU A 15 -24.00 14.89 16.07
CA GLU A 15 -24.76 16.10 15.70
C GLU A 15 -24.50 16.58 14.27
N ASP A 16 -23.35 16.21 13.69
CA ASP A 16 -22.93 16.60 12.35
C ASP A 16 -23.19 15.51 11.30
N THR A 17 -23.84 14.40 11.68
CA THR A 17 -24.23 13.31 10.77
C THR A 17 -25.75 13.27 10.53
N PRO A 18 -26.22 12.66 9.43
CA PRO A 18 -27.64 12.46 9.21
C PRO A 18 -28.28 11.67 10.36
N ALA A 19 -29.58 11.91 10.60
CA ALA A 19 -30.34 11.16 11.59
C ALA A 19 -30.13 9.65 11.42
N ASP A 20 -30.01 8.94 12.55
CA ASP A 20 -29.79 7.49 12.64
C ASP A 20 -28.42 6.97 12.14
N THR A 21 -27.48 7.84 11.75
CA THR A 21 -26.11 7.43 11.35
C THR A 21 -25.19 7.22 12.56
N GLY A 22 -25.36 8.01 13.62
CA GLY A 22 -24.43 8.05 14.75
C GLY A 22 -23.10 8.75 14.41
N PRO A 23 -22.13 8.79 15.34
CA PRO A 23 -20.83 9.41 15.08
C PRO A 23 -19.98 8.57 14.12
N ILE A 24 -19.11 9.22 13.34
CA ILE A 24 -18.11 8.54 12.51
C ILE A 24 -16.80 8.47 13.29
N CYS A 25 -16.36 7.26 13.61
CA CYS A 25 -15.18 7.02 14.42
C CYS A 25 -14.16 6.14 13.70
N ILE A 26 -12.88 6.32 14.04
CA ILE A 26 -11.81 5.34 13.77
C ILE A 26 -11.51 4.63 15.08
N THR A 27 -11.62 3.31 15.08
CA THR A 27 -11.33 2.48 16.24
C THR A 27 -9.88 1.99 16.23
N GLN A 28 -9.39 1.55 17.38
CA GLN A 28 -8.09 0.88 17.48
C GLN A 28 -8.00 -0.36 16.57
N ARG A 29 -9.11 -1.06 16.35
CA ARG A 29 -9.18 -2.19 15.40
C ARG A 29 -8.98 -1.74 13.97
N ASP A 30 -9.57 -0.61 13.58
CA ASP A 30 -9.40 -0.04 12.24
C ASP A 30 -7.95 0.39 12.00
N VAL A 31 -7.32 1.03 13.01
CA VAL A 31 -5.89 1.37 12.96
C VAL A 31 -5.05 0.10 12.83
N ALA A 32 -5.32 -0.93 13.62
CA ALA A 32 -4.60 -2.20 13.54
C ALA A 32 -4.73 -2.84 12.15
N ALA A 33 -5.95 -2.89 11.58
CA ALA A 33 -6.19 -3.43 10.25
C ALA A 33 -5.45 -2.63 9.16
N LEU A 34 -5.43 -1.31 9.27
CA LEU A 34 -4.68 -0.43 8.37
C LEU A 34 -3.17 -0.70 8.45
N LEU A 35 -2.62 -0.82 9.67
CA LEU A 35 -1.19 -1.13 9.86
C LEU A 35 -0.85 -2.51 9.31
N GLN A 36 -1.70 -3.51 9.49
CA GLN A 36 -1.50 -4.85 8.90
C GLN A 36 -1.46 -4.79 7.37
N ALA A 37 -2.42 -4.10 6.75
CA ALA A 37 -2.46 -3.93 5.30
C ALA A 37 -1.21 -3.23 4.76
N LYS A 38 -0.80 -2.11 5.39
CA LYS A 38 0.43 -1.40 4.99
C LYS A 38 1.67 -2.25 5.22
N GLY A 39 1.71 -3.00 6.32
CA GLY A 39 2.84 -3.83 6.72
C GLY A 39 3.13 -4.89 5.67
N VAL A 40 2.07 -5.55 5.17
CA VAL A 40 2.18 -6.52 4.06
C VAL A 40 2.66 -5.85 2.77
N ILE A 41 2.10 -4.69 2.40
CA ILE A 41 2.48 -4.00 1.16
C ILE A 41 3.96 -3.61 1.19
N PHE A 42 4.42 -2.97 2.27
CA PHE A 42 5.79 -2.49 2.37
C PHE A 42 6.80 -3.64 2.50
N SER A 43 6.48 -4.70 3.25
CA SER A 43 7.35 -5.87 3.35
C SER A 43 7.45 -6.64 2.03
N ALA A 44 6.34 -6.74 1.27
CA ALA A 44 6.35 -7.33 -0.06
C ALA A 44 7.29 -6.59 -1.02
N LEU A 45 7.23 -5.25 -1.03
CA LEU A 45 8.13 -4.44 -1.86
C LEU A 45 9.61 -4.67 -1.47
N GLN A 46 9.91 -4.73 -0.17
CA GLN A 46 11.28 -4.98 0.30
C GLN A 46 11.78 -6.36 -0.15
N ILE A 47 10.97 -7.40 0.02
CA ILE A 47 11.35 -8.77 -0.35
C ILE A 47 11.54 -8.93 -1.85
N VAL A 48 10.61 -8.40 -2.66
CA VAL A 48 10.70 -8.47 -4.13
C VAL A 48 11.99 -7.80 -4.63
N LEU A 49 12.33 -6.62 -4.10
CA LEU A 49 13.55 -5.92 -4.48
C LEU A 49 14.80 -6.62 -3.97
N ALA A 50 14.79 -7.10 -2.72
CA ALA A 50 15.91 -7.84 -2.14
C ALA A 50 16.24 -9.11 -2.97
N ARG A 51 15.24 -9.87 -3.40
CA ARG A 51 15.42 -11.03 -4.29
C ARG A 51 16.00 -10.65 -5.65
N ALA A 52 15.70 -9.45 -6.14
CA ALA A 52 16.29 -8.89 -7.36
C ALA A 52 17.68 -8.26 -7.14
N GLY A 53 18.21 -8.26 -5.90
CA GLY A 53 19.46 -7.59 -5.55
C GLY A 53 19.37 -6.06 -5.68
N ARG A 54 18.18 -5.50 -5.43
CA ARG A 54 17.85 -4.07 -5.57
C ARG A 54 17.35 -3.48 -4.26
N GLN A 55 17.38 -2.16 -4.20
CA GLN A 55 16.84 -1.35 -3.11
C GLN A 55 15.69 -0.46 -3.62
N MET A 56 14.90 0.12 -2.72
CA MET A 56 13.80 1.03 -3.08
C MET A 56 14.26 2.19 -3.96
N THR A 57 15.46 2.70 -3.70
CA THR A 57 16.08 3.81 -4.42
C THR A 57 16.47 3.48 -5.87
N ASP A 58 16.65 2.19 -6.18
CA ASP A 58 16.92 1.70 -7.54
C ASP A 58 15.67 1.73 -8.42
N VAL A 59 14.48 1.82 -7.83
CA VAL A 59 13.21 1.86 -8.58
C VAL A 59 13.06 3.21 -9.25
N ARG A 60 13.03 3.19 -10.59
CA ARG A 60 12.89 4.39 -11.42
C ARG A 60 11.48 4.99 -11.37
N ARG A 61 10.44 4.14 -11.32
CA ARG A 61 9.05 4.57 -11.36
C ARG A 61 8.15 3.56 -10.67
N PHE A 62 7.20 4.07 -9.90
CA PHE A 62 6.11 3.33 -9.27
C PHE A 62 4.80 3.69 -9.99
N PHE A 63 4.13 2.68 -10.55
CA PHE A 63 2.82 2.85 -11.16
C PHE A 63 1.74 2.44 -10.17
N LEU A 64 0.93 3.41 -9.73
CA LEU A 64 -0.15 3.20 -8.77
C LEU A 64 -1.46 2.99 -9.53
N ALA A 65 -2.08 1.83 -9.31
CA ALA A 65 -3.32 1.42 -9.94
C ALA A 65 -4.44 1.24 -8.91
N GLY A 66 -5.68 1.24 -9.39
CA GLY A 66 -6.90 1.06 -8.58
C GLY A 66 -7.60 2.37 -8.23
N GLY A 67 -8.87 2.25 -7.82
CA GLY A 67 -9.70 3.41 -7.48
C GLY A 67 -9.19 4.19 -6.26
N PHE A 68 -8.52 3.50 -5.33
CA PHE A 68 -7.90 4.11 -4.15
C PHE A 68 -6.72 5.00 -4.53
N ALA A 69 -5.88 4.56 -5.47
CA ALA A 69 -4.68 5.28 -5.87
C ALA A 69 -5.00 6.70 -6.36
N ARG A 70 -6.11 6.92 -7.05
CA ARG A 70 -6.48 8.26 -7.55
C ARG A 70 -6.60 9.34 -6.46
N HIS A 71 -6.94 8.96 -5.24
CA HIS A 71 -7.20 9.89 -4.14
C HIS A 71 -6.13 9.80 -3.05
N ILE A 72 -5.06 9.04 -3.28
CA ILE A 72 -4.00 8.90 -2.30
C ILE A 72 -3.17 10.19 -2.27
N ASP A 73 -2.98 10.72 -1.07
CA ASP A 73 -1.97 11.74 -0.82
C ASP A 73 -0.62 11.04 -0.66
N LEU A 74 0.33 11.35 -1.54
CA LEU A 74 1.63 10.68 -1.57
C LEU A 74 2.45 10.99 -0.30
N ASP A 75 2.36 12.19 0.24
CA ASP A 75 3.12 12.58 1.42
C ASP A 75 2.57 11.85 2.65
N ASN A 76 1.25 11.75 2.79
CA ASN A 76 0.63 10.96 3.84
C ASN A 76 0.95 9.46 3.70
N ALA A 77 0.93 8.93 2.46
CA ALA A 77 1.25 7.53 2.21
C ALA A 77 2.71 7.16 2.52
N VAL A 78 3.64 8.07 2.28
CA VAL A 78 5.05 7.94 2.69
C VAL A 78 5.18 8.11 4.21
N ALA A 79 4.55 9.13 4.79
CA ALA A 79 4.60 9.40 6.23
C ALA A 79 4.03 8.25 7.08
N MET A 80 3.01 7.56 6.59
CA MET A 80 2.48 6.36 7.25
C MET A 80 3.30 5.10 6.93
N GLY A 81 4.25 5.15 6.00
CA GLY A 81 5.06 4.00 5.58
C GLY A 81 4.29 2.95 4.78
N LEU A 82 3.30 3.37 4.01
CA LEU A 82 2.64 2.55 3.00
C LEU A 82 3.45 2.51 1.70
N LEU A 83 4.01 3.65 1.31
CA LEU A 83 4.85 3.79 0.11
C LEU A 83 6.31 4.10 0.49
N PRO A 84 7.29 3.66 -0.33
CA PRO A 84 8.69 4.00 -0.12
C PRO A 84 8.95 5.51 -0.10
N ASP A 85 9.89 5.95 0.73
CA ASP A 85 10.31 7.34 0.73
C ASP A 85 11.29 7.64 -0.41
N VAL A 86 10.73 7.91 -1.58
CA VAL A 86 11.47 8.36 -2.76
C VAL A 86 10.85 9.64 -3.31
N ASP A 87 11.52 10.24 -4.30
CA ASP A 87 11.03 11.42 -5.00
C ASP A 87 9.60 11.19 -5.54
N ARG A 88 8.68 12.09 -5.20
CA ARG A 88 7.24 11.99 -5.52
C ARG A 88 7.01 11.96 -7.04
N SER A 89 7.90 12.54 -7.85
CA SER A 89 7.87 12.48 -9.32
C SER A 89 8.08 11.07 -9.90
N ARG A 90 8.56 10.12 -9.08
CA ARG A 90 8.66 8.70 -9.46
C ARG A 90 7.32 7.98 -9.39
N TYR A 91 6.28 8.56 -8.79
CA TYR A 91 4.95 7.96 -8.74
C TYR A 91 4.12 8.40 -9.94
N SER A 92 3.33 7.48 -10.49
CA SER A 92 2.41 7.78 -11.59
C SER A 92 1.12 6.99 -11.41
N PHE A 93 0.00 7.71 -11.45
CA PHE A 93 -1.33 7.11 -11.35
C PHE A 93 -1.81 6.64 -12.71
N ILE A 94 -2.20 5.37 -12.82
CA ILE A 94 -2.69 4.79 -14.07
C ILE A 94 -4.20 4.49 -14.03
N GLY A 95 -4.87 4.80 -12.91
CA GLY A 95 -6.27 4.49 -12.72
C GLY A 95 -6.54 2.98 -12.61
N ASN A 96 -7.67 2.52 -13.16
CA ASN A 96 -7.99 1.09 -13.15
C ASN A 96 -7.21 0.36 -14.26
N GLY A 97 -6.02 -0.15 -13.93
CA GLY A 97 -5.16 -0.88 -14.86
C GLY A 97 -5.82 -2.15 -15.43
N SER A 98 -6.70 -2.82 -14.66
CA SER A 98 -7.42 -4.01 -15.15
C SER A 98 -8.41 -3.64 -16.26
N LEU A 99 -9.24 -2.61 -16.04
CA LEU A 99 -10.18 -2.13 -17.05
C LEU A 99 -9.44 -1.53 -18.27
N GLY A 100 -8.38 -0.76 -18.04
CA GLY A 100 -7.55 -0.21 -19.11
C GLY A 100 -6.93 -1.30 -19.98
N GLY A 101 -6.38 -2.35 -19.36
CA GLY A 101 -5.85 -3.52 -20.05
C GLY A 101 -6.91 -4.27 -20.85
N ALA A 102 -8.12 -4.44 -20.29
CA ALA A 102 -9.23 -5.09 -20.98
C ALA A 102 -9.68 -4.30 -22.22
N VAL A 103 -9.76 -2.97 -22.13
CA VAL A 103 -10.07 -2.11 -23.28
C VAL A 103 -8.99 -2.23 -24.35
N LEU A 104 -7.71 -2.14 -23.97
CA LEU A 104 -6.58 -2.29 -24.90
C LEU A 104 -6.63 -3.64 -25.64
N ALA A 105 -6.93 -4.72 -24.93
CA ALA A 105 -7.07 -6.05 -25.53
C ALA A 105 -8.21 -6.15 -26.56
N VAL A 106 -9.27 -5.32 -26.44
CA VAL A 106 -10.37 -5.30 -27.41
C VAL A 106 -10.01 -4.49 -28.65
N ILE A 107 -9.34 -3.35 -28.48
CA ILE A 107 -9.10 -2.38 -29.57
C ILE A 107 -7.76 -2.57 -30.30
N ASP A 108 -6.81 -3.28 -29.69
CA ASP A 108 -5.47 -3.51 -30.22
C ASP A 108 -5.17 -5.02 -30.33
N SER A 109 -5.09 -5.50 -31.58
CA SER A 109 -4.84 -6.92 -31.85
C SER A 109 -3.43 -7.38 -31.48
N GLU A 110 -2.43 -6.50 -31.49
CA GLU A 110 -1.07 -6.84 -31.09
C GLU A 110 -0.97 -6.99 -29.57
N VAL A 111 -1.60 -6.08 -28.81
CA VAL A 111 -1.73 -6.21 -27.35
C VAL A 111 -2.43 -7.51 -27.01
N ARG A 112 -3.56 -7.81 -27.66
CA ARG A 112 -4.31 -9.05 -27.43
C ARG A 112 -3.46 -10.29 -27.70
N ALA A 113 -2.72 -10.31 -28.81
CA ALA A 113 -1.84 -11.43 -29.15
C ALA A 113 -0.66 -11.58 -28.16
N GLY A 114 -0.30 -10.51 -27.45
CA GLY A 114 0.75 -10.51 -26.42
C GLY A 114 0.31 -10.96 -25.03
N LEU A 115 -1.00 -11.04 -24.75
CA LEU A 115 -1.50 -11.26 -23.39
C LEU A 115 -1.03 -12.56 -22.74
N ASP A 116 -1.01 -13.67 -23.49
CA ASP A 116 -0.57 -14.96 -22.93
C ASP A 116 0.90 -14.91 -22.50
N ARG A 117 1.75 -14.22 -23.27
CA ARG A 117 3.16 -14.00 -22.92
C ARG A 117 3.30 -13.11 -21.70
N LEU A 118 2.50 -12.05 -21.60
CA LEU A 118 2.48 -11.15 -20.44
C LEU A 118 1.99 -11.86 -19.18
N ALA A 119 0.98 -12.74 -19.30
CA ALA A 119 0.45 -13.51 -18.17
C ALA A 119 1.43 -14.57 -17.68
N ALA A 120 2.27 -15.12 -18.56
CA ALA A 120 3.29 -16.11 -18.22
C ALA A 120 4.61 -15.52 -17.67
N ALA A 121 4.80 -14.19 -17.77
CA ALA A 121 6.06 -13.55 -17.42
C ALA A 121 6.31 -13.37 -15.90
N PRO A 122 5.31 -13.05 -15.06
CA PRO A 122 5.53 -12.84 -13.62
C PRO A 122 5.91 -14.14 -12.91
N GLU A 123 6.90 -14.05 -12.02
CA GLU A 123 7.21 -15.09 -11.04
C GLU A 123 6.41 -14.84 -9.75
N VAL A 124 5.78 -15.88 -9.21
CA VAL A 124 5.04 -15.80 -7.95
C VAL A 124 6.01 -15.95 -6.78
N ILE A 125 6.02 -14.96 -5.89
CA ILE A 125 6.77 -14.99 -4.64
C ILE A 125 5.81 -15.24 -3.48
N GLU A 126 5.94 -16.40 -2.85
CA GLU A 126 5.19 -16.77 -1.64
C GLU A 126 5.80 -16.07 -0.42
N LEU A 127 5.26 -14.90 -0.07
CA LEU A 127 5.80 -14.05 1.00
C LEU A 127 5.84 -14.76 2.36
N ASN A 128 4.82 -15.54 2.69
CA ASN A 128 4.75 -16.28 3.96
C ASN A 128 5.82 -17.38 4.09
N LEU A 129 6.44 -17.79 2.98
CA LEU A 129 7.55 -18.75 2.96
C LEU A 129 8.92 -18.07 2.94
N ASP A 130 8.97 -16.75 2.77
CA ASP A 130 10.21 -16.00 2.78
C ASP A 130 10.72 -15.83 4.23
N PRO A 131 11.95 -16.27 4.55
CA PRO A 131 12.49 -16.16 5.90
C PRO A 131 12.55 -14.72 6.42
N GLY A 132 12.69 -13.73 5.54
CA GLY A 132 12.76 -12.32 5.90
C GLY A 132 11.39 -11.65 6.08
N PHE A 133 10.29 -12.33 5.72
CA PHE A 133 8.97 -11.70 5.72
C PHE A 133 8.50 -11.28 7.10
N MET A 134 8.61 -12.15 8.10
CA MET A 134 8.12 -11.83 9.45
C MET A 134 8.87 -10.66 10.08
N GLU A 135 10.18 -10.56 9.84
CA GLU A 135 11.00 -9.43 10.29
C GLU A 135 10.59 -8.14 9.55
N ALA A 136 10.58 -8.17 8.22
CA ALA A 136 10.20 -7.00 7.41
C ALA A 136 8.76 -6.52 7.70
N TYR A 137 7.83 -7.45 7.91
CA TYR A 137 6.45 -7.16 8.27
C TYR A 137 6.36 -6.53 9.67
N THR A 138 7.04 -7.10 10.66
CA THR A 138 7.05 -6.56 12.03
C THR A 138 7.60 -5.14 12.05
N MET A 139 8.69 -4.89 11.32
CA MET A 139 9.25 -3.54 11.18
C MET A 139 8.29 -2.60 10.45
N ALA A 140 7.59 -3.08 9.42
CA ALA A 140 6.62 -2.29 8.67
C ALA A 140 5.30 -2.00 9.41
N MET A 141 5.03 -2.65 10.55
CA MET A 141 3.87 -2.36 11.41
C MET A 141 4.01 -1.05 12.19
N PHE A 142 5.23 -0.52 12.35
CA PHE A 142 5.47 0.80 12.96
C PHE A 142 5.14 1.94 11.98
N LEU A 143 5.03 3.17 12.49
CA LEU A 143 4.83 4.37 11.68
C LEU A 143 6.11 5.23 11.69
N PRO A 144 6.74 5.55 10.53
CA PRO A 144 6.48 4.93 9.22
C PRO A 144 6.98 3.48 9.15
N ASN A 145 8.03 3.14 9.90
CA ASN A 145 8.67 1.83 9.94
C ASN A 145 9.58 1.75 11.18
N GLY A 146 9.92 0.54 11.63
CA GLY A 146 10.87 0.33 12.72
C GLY A 146 12.30 0.75 12.36
N ASP A 147 12.62 0.82 11.06
CA ASP A 147 13.87 1.40 10.56
C ASP A 147 13.59 2.81 9.98
N PRO A 148 13.90 3.89 10.73
CA PRO A 148 13.67 5.25 10.27
C PRO A 148 14.58 5.66 9.12
N THR A 149 15.69 4.94 8.88
CA THR A 149 16.63 5.29 7.79
C THR A 149 16.01 5.07 6.40
N LEU A 150 14.95 4.25 6.32
CA LEU A 150 14.16 4.04 5.11
C LEU A 150 13.23 5.22 4.77
N PHE A 151 13.03 6.16 5.70
CA PHE A 151 12.10 7.29 5.58
C PHE A 151 12.75 8.63 5.95
N PRO A 152 13.83 9.03 5.26
CA PRO A 152 14.62 10.22 5.62
C PRO A 152 13.84 11.55 5.52
N SER A 153 12.73 11.62 4.80
CA SER A 153 11.88 12.81 4.70
C SER A 153 10.84 12.93 5.82
N VAL A 154 10.67 11.89 6.65
CA VAL A 154 9.63 11.85 7.68
C VAL A 154 10.25 12.17 9.04
N GLU A 155 9.81 13.25 9.67
CA GLU A 155 10.16 13.52 11.07
C GLU A 155 9.43 12.53 11.99
N VAL A 156 10.17 11.59 12.56
CA VAL A 156 9.65 10.73 13.63
C VAL A 156 9.65 11.54 14.92
N ARG A 157 8.46 11.89 15.43
CA ARG A 157 8.26 12.61 16.69
C ARG A 157 7.85 11.67 17.81
#